data_AF-A0A2A8HK51-F1
#
_entry.id   AF-A0A2A8HK51-F1
#
_cell.length_a   1.000
_cell.length_b   1.000
_cell.length_c   1.000
_cell.angle_alpha   90.00
_cell.angle_beta   90.00
_cell.angle_gamma   90.00
#
_symmetry.space_group_name_H-M   'P 1'
#
loop_
_entity.id
_entity.type
_entity.pdbx_description
1 polymer ?
#
loop_
_entity_poly.entity_id
_entity_poly.type
_entity_poly.pdbx_seq_one_letter_code
_entity_poly.pdbx_strand_id
1 'polypeptide(L)'
;MEMYHYGLFIINICLSLYIVSIISLKKKETALRKEDSKLLMNLHNLDSLKEEIKKSLETNNEIQTIHFLKIEKGMSFVDAKQLVNSVQNNK
;
A
#
# COMPACT_ATOMS: atom_id res chain seq x y z
N MET A 1 9.65 -29.36 37.68
CA MET A 1 8.70 -29.25 36.55
C MET A 1 8.05 -27.86 36.46
N GLU A 2 8.09 -27.02 37.51
CA GLU A 2 7.47 -25.69 37.51
C GLU A 2 8.25 -24.61 36.73
N MET A 3 9.59 -24.66 36.72
CA MET A 3 10.43 -23.69 35.99
C MET A 3 10.11 -23.60 34.48
N TYR A 4 9.72 -24.71 33.86
CA TYR A 4 9.36 -24.76 32.44
C TYR A 4 8.04 -24.02 32.13
N HIS A 5 7.10 -23.99 33.08
CA HIS A 5 5.83 -23.28 32.92
C HIS A 5 6.03 -21.76 32.91
N TYR A 6 6.91 -21.24 33.76
CA TYR A 6 7.25 -19.81 33.78
C TYR A 6 7.99 -19.38 32.51
N GLY A 7 8.90 -20.21 32.00
CA GLY A 7 9.58 -19.95 30.72
C GLY A 7 8.60 -19.89 29.54
N LEU A 8 7.66 -20.84 29.47
CA LEU A 8 6.64 -20.87 28.41
C LEU A 8 5.68 -19.66 28.48
N PHE A 9 5.38 -19.19 29.70
CA PHE A 9 4.54 -18.03 29.94
C PHE A 9 5.22 -16.73 29.47
N ILE A 10 6.51 -16.54 29.80
CA ILE A 10 7.28 -15.38 29.36
C ILE A 10 7.41 -15.34 27.83
N ILE A 11 7.67 -16.49 27.20
CA ILE A 11 7.74 -16.59 25.73
C ILE A 11 6.41 -16.18 25.09
N ASN A 12 5.28 -16.66 25.62
CA ASN A 12 3.96 -16.27 25.12
C ASN A 12 3.69 -14.76 25.25
N ILE A 13 4.07 -14.15 26.38
CA ILE A 13 3.93 -12.70 26.56
C ILE A 13 4.79 -11.96 25.53
N CYS A 14 6.05 -12.34 25.35
CA CYS A 14 6.94 -11.72 24.36
C CYS A 14 6.39 -11.83 22.93
N LEU A 15 5.88 -13.00 22.55
CA LEU A 15 5.23 -13.20 21.24
C LEU A 15 4.00 -12.32 21.06
N SER A 16 3.15 -12.21 22.09
CA SER A 16 1.96 -11.37 22.04
C SER A 16 2.31 -9.88 21.85
N LEU A 17 3.32 -9.38 22.57
CA LEU A 17 3.80 -7.99 22.45
C LEU A 17 4.43 -7.74 21.08
N TYR A 18 5.15 -8.71 20.53
CA TYR A 18 5.73 -8.62 19.19
C TYR A 18 4.65 -8.50 18.11
N ILE A 19 3.60 -9.32 18.18
CA ILE A 19 2.47 -9.29 17.23
C ILE A 19 1.75 -7.93 17.30
N VAL A 20 1.47 -7.43 18.50
CA VAL A 20 0.83 -6.11 18.70
C VAL A 20 1.70 -4.98 18.12
N SER A 21 3.01 -5.07 18.27
CA SER A 21 3.95 -4.08 17.74
C SER A 21 3.95 -4.07 16.20
N ILE A 22 3.93 -5.24 15.56
CA ILE A 22 3.83 -5.34 14.09
C ILE A 22 2.52 -4.74 13.59
N ILE A 23 1.39 -5.07 14.22
CA ILE A 23 0.08 -4.54 13.81
C ILE A 23 0.06 -3.02 13.93
N SER A 24 0.63 -2.49 15.02
CA SER A 24 0.70 -1.04 15.25
C SER A 24 1.58 -0.35 14.21
N LEU A 25 2.72 -0.95 13.85
CA LEU A 25 3.61 -0.42 12.82
C LEU A 25 2.93 -0.44 11.43
N LYS A 26 2.23 -1.52 11.10
CA LYS A 26 1.48 -1.65 9.84
C LYS A 26 0.33 -0.64 9.72
N LYS A 27 -0.35 -0.33 10.83
CA LYS A 27 -1.37 0.73 10.86
C LYS A 27 -0.75 2.11 10.59
N LYS A 28 0.39 2.41 11.22
CA LYS A 28 1.12 3.67 10.99
C LYS A 28 1.61 3.78 9.54
N GLU A 29 2.20 2.71 9.00
CA GLU A 29 2.63 2.63 7.60
C GLU A 29 1.46 2.88 6.63
N THR A 30 0.31 2.27 6.91
CA THR A 30 -0.89 2.45 6.06
C THR A 30 -1.43 3.88 6.14
N ALA A 31 -1.44 4.49 7.33
CA ALA A 31 -1.87 5.88 7.50
C ALA A 31 -0.93 6.85 6.77
N LEU A 32 0.39 6.66 6.92
CA LEU A 32 1.40 7.49 6.26
C LEU A 32 1.32 7.36 4.74
N ARG A 33 1.18 6.13 4.21
CA ARG A 33 0.97 5.90 2.77
C ARG A 33 -0.31 6.54 2.24
N LYS A 34 -1.38 6.59 3.05
CA LYS A 34 -2.63 7.24 2.67
C LYS A 34 -2.48 8.75 2.62
N GLU A 35 -1.72 9.32 3.55
CA GLU A 35 -1.43 10.75 3.59
C GLU A 35 -0.51 11.17 2.43
N ASP A 36 0.55 10.39 2.15
CA ASP A 36 1.43 10.59 1.01
C ASP A 36 0.68 10.47 -0.32
N SER A 37 -0.18 9.46 -0.48
CA SER A 37 -1.02 9.34 -1.68
C SER A 37 -1.97 10.52 -1.86
N LYS A 38 -2.54 11.02 -0.75
CA LYS A 38 -3.43 12.18 -0.78
C LYS A 38 -2.68 13.46 -1.10
N LEU A 39 -1.46 13.61 -0.59
CA LEU A 39 -0.55 14.70 -0.93
C LEU A 39 -0.13 14.62 -2.40
N LEU A 40 0.26 13.45 -2.91
CA LEU A 40 0.62 13.26 -4.32
C LEU A 40 -0.53 13.59 -5.27
N MET A 41 -1.77 13.22 -4.93
CA MET A 41 -2.96 13.62 -5.70
C MET A 41 -3.21 15.13 -5.70
N ASN A 42 -2.84 15.83 -4.62
CA ASN A 42 -3.03 17.27 -4.49
C ASN A 42 -1.85 18.10 -5.00
N LEU A 43 -0.63 17.57 -5.00
CA LEU A 43 0.62 18.33 -5.23
C LEU A 43 1.12 18.25 -6.67
N HIS A 44 0.73 17.22 -7.46
CA HIS A 44 1.24 17.06 -8.81
C HIS A 44 0.11 16.81 -9.82
N ASN A 45 0.11 17.65 -10.87
CA ASN A 45 -0.70 17.60 -12.09
C ASN A 45 -1.39 16.25 -12.30
N LEU A 46 -2.66 16.16 -11.90
CA LEU A 46 -3.51 15.00 -12.16
C LEU A 46 -3.52 14.64 -13.66
N ASP A 47 -3.35 15.64 -14.52
CA ASP A 47 -3.19 15.48 -15.96
C ASP A 47 -1.87 14.81 -16.36
N SER A 48 -0.74 15.15 -15.71
CA SER A 48 0.54 14.48 -15.94
C SER A 48 0.51 13.01 -15.49
N LEU A 49 -0.18 12.73 -14.38
CA LEU A 49 -0.35 11.35 -13.91
C LEU A 49 -1.26 10.56 -14.86
N LYS A 50 -2.33 11.18 -15.38
CA LYS A 50 -3.18 10.57 -16.42
C LYS A 50 -2.41 10.28 -17.70
N GLU A 51 -1.57 11.20 -18.16
CA GLU A 51 -0.69 10.99 -19.33
C GLU A 51 0.26 9.81 -19.11
N GLU A 52 0.86 9.70 -17.93
CA GLU A 52 1.78 8.62 -17.57
C GLU A 52 1.06 7.25 -17.53
N ILE A 53 -0.17 7.21 -16.99
CA ILE A 53 -1.02 6.02 -16.98
C ILE A 53 -1.44 5.63 -18.39
N LYS A 54 -1.80 6.61 -19.22
CA LYS A 54 -2.18 6.38 -20.62
C LYS A 54 -1.00 5.79 -21.40
N LYS A 55 0.20 6.34 -21.24
CA LYS A 55 1.42 5.83 -21.85
C LYS A 55 1.77 4.41 -21.37
N SER A 56 1.58 4.14 -20.07
CA SER A 56 1.75 2.79 -19.53
C SER A 56 0.69 1.81 -20.07
N LEU A 57 -0.58 2.21 -20.21
CA LEU A 57 -1.63 1.37 -20.81
C LEU A 57 -1.42 1.12 -22.31
N GLU A 58 -0.73 2.02 -23.02
CA GLU A 58 -0.36 1.82 -24.43
C GLU A 58 0.79 0.82 -24.59
N THR A 59 1.62 0.65 -23.56
CA THR A 59 2.82 -0.21 -23.61
C THR A 59 2.68 -1.51 -22.82
N ASN A 60 1.80 -1.53 -21.82
CA ASN A 60 1.62 -2.63 -20.86
C ASN A 60 0.13 -2.98 -20.68
N ASN A 61 -0.12 -4.18 -20.15
CA ASN A 61 -1.46 -4.63 -19.80
C ASN A 61 -2.00 -3.87 -18.57
N GLU A 62 -3.32 -3.88 -18.37
CA GLU A 62 -4.00 -3.22 -17.23
C GLU A 62 -3.36 -3.63 -15.88
N ILE A 63 -3.15 -4.93 -15.68
CA ILE A 63 -2.57 -5.50 -14.45
C ILE A 63 -1.14 -4.97 -14.23
N GLN A 64 -0.36 -4.83 -15.28
CA GLN A 64 1.02 -4.30 -15.20
C GLN A 64 1.02 -2.80 -14.89
N THR A 65 0.07 -2.03 -15.45
CA THR A 65 -0.06 -0.60 -15.14
C THR A 65 -0.53 -0.38 -13.70
N ILE A 66 -1.47 -1.21 -13.20
CA ILE A 66 -1.85 -1.20 -11.78
C ILE A 66 -0.64 -1.56 -10.90
N HIS A 67 0.18 -2.52 -11.33
CA HIS A 67 1.38 -2.91 -10.60
C HIS A 67 2.42 -1.78 -10.54
N PHE A 68 2.65 -1.08 -11.65
CA PHE A 68 3.50 0.11 -11.73
C PHE A 68 3.03 1.19 -10.75
N LEU A 69 1.74 1.55 -10.76
CA LEU A 69 1.18 2.54 -9.84
C LEU A 69 1.31 2.13 -8.37
N LYS A 70 1.19 0.84 -8.08
CA LYS A 70 1.34 0.30 -6.74
C LYS A 70 2.78 0.36 -6.22
N ILE A 71 3.76 0.02 -7.06
CA ILE A 71 5.17 -0.08 -6.66
C ILE A 71 5.87 1.26 -6.77
N GLU A 72 5.77 1.92 -7.92
CA GLU A 72 6.53 3.13 -8.20
C GLU A 72 5.86 4.39 -7.63
N LYS A 73 4.53 4.44 -7.65
CA LYS A 73 3.77 5.58 -7.09
C LYS A 73 3.24 5.30 -5.69
N GLY A 74 3.56 4.14 -5.12
CA GLY A 74 3.18 3.74 -3.76
C GLY A 74 1.67 3.60 -3.53
N MET A 75 0.87 3.63 -4.59
CA MET A 75 -0.59 3.73 -4.53
C MET A 75 -1.23 2.44 -4.01
N SER A 76 -2.40 2.53 -3.40
CA SER A 76 -3.15 1.33 -3.02
C SER A 76 -3.65 0.61 -4.27
N PHE A 77 -3.87 -0.71 -4.17
CA PHE A 77 -4.40 -1.48 -5.31
C PHE A 77 -5.77 -0.95 -5.76
N VAL A 78 -6.62 -0.56 -4.81
CA VAL A 78 -7.97 -0.05 -5.09
C VAL A 78 -7.88 1.29 -5.81
N ASP A 79 -7.06 2.21 -5.31
CA ASP A 79 -6.89 3.53 -5.90
C ASP A 79 -6.25 3.43 -7.29
N ALA A 80 -5.20 2.63 -7.44
CA ALA A 80 -4.54 2.38 -8.72
C ALA A 80 -5.51 1.79 -9.75
N LYS A 81 -6.34 0.81 -9.34
CA LYS A 81 -7.37 0.21 -10.21
C LYS A 81 -8.43 1.24 -10.61
N GLN A 82 -8.92 2.05 -9.66
CA GLN A 82 -9.88 3.11 -9.96
C GLN A 82 -9.30 4.13 -10.94
N LEU A 83 -8.03 4.49 -10.77
CA LEU A 83 -7.35 5.48 -11.63
C LEU A 83 -7.15 4.94 -13.05
N VAL A 84 -6.69 3.69 -13.19
CA VAL A 84 -6.54 3.00 -14.47
C VAL A 84 -7.89 2.89 -15.18
N ASN A 85 -8.93 2.42 -14.49
CA ASN A 85 -10.29 2.34 -15.04
C ASN A 85 -10.83 3.71 -15.46
N SER A 86 -10.55 4.76 -14.67
CA SER A 86 -10.98 6.13 -15.00
C SER A 86 -10.30 6.68 -16.25
N VAL A 87 -9.05 6.28 -16.52
CA VAL A 87 -8.32 6.67 -17.74
C VAL A 87 -8.79 5.85 -18.93
N GLN A 88 -9.05 4.56 -18.75
CA GLN A 88 -9.48 3.65 -19.82
C GLN A 88 -10.92 3.92 -20.28
N ASN A 89 -11.81 4.32 -19.37
CA ASN A 89 -13.20 4.67 -19.68
C ASN A 89 -13.42 6.12 -20.17
N ASN A 90 -12.40 6.99 -20.10
CA ASN A 90 -12.43 8.35 -20.68
C ASN A 90 -11.80 8.40 -22.10
N LYS A 91 -11.55 7.23 -22.70
CA LYS A 91 -11.02 7.08 -24.06
C LYS A 91 -12.16 7.00 -25.06
#